data_AF-A0A9W8XEQ3-F1
#
_entry.id   AF-A0A9W8XEQ3-F1
#
_cell.length_a   1.000
_cell.length_b   1.000
_cell.length_c   1.000
_cell.angle_alpha   90.00
_cell.angle_beta   90.00
_cell.angle_gamma   90.00
#
_symmetry.space_group_name_H-M   'P 1'
#
loop_
_entity.id
_entity.type
_entity.pdbx_description
1 polymer ?
#
loop_
_entity_poly.entity_id
_entity_poly.type
_entity_poly.pdbx_seq_one_letter_code
_entity_poly.pdbx_strand_id
1 'polypeptide(L)'
;MKTSMSSGKDNTETLTEPSSQSDTLDKFITILNREDRFNLLNDPTVQEGNLDNEIHPIFHHAHFLGQTPHIKQALQLASLYLTTPSLLIFYLPLTFGIFHKDNDGKLYRTYTKSSDVSRAHELEIIQAAMTCLSHSLQWEWKTFHEDRKWGSTQHFKNVPTVHTDACPVYDDGEEKTFFMPNTGTHIALDKGMLEFYKDEESGYVTRSRCEQFRHDFQLANVLGHEIAHAYGAMSHGNLREPWLGRDHPRNEQGYAWENYMFGSLVDPTKKVATGNYVHLHKVWQSREVTRKYWGCEWTAVPVAWTALWFRKETWEEVEEYGHRAVALPEPTLKLYLSLGLDRFVVFTDDEEAREDLEWGRDSAGLSYLFSKGGVDAIPSKAVSRAMWMPLSELAKEPLVPTPQRRFDEALVSERQYLRNAQDRDHAIYMAMRAVNNNLTKPDVISIAAGVKASRRGAGRLRPVRPSKKCSVAAGPMTSSSSEASPNKFAEGFSDIPPEEFLSEKYIGYRPEFYNTRPSRQPLLAASPSVHNRGKRLRDSDNPDSLPRSKKLRRDC
;
A
#
# COMPACT_ATOMS: atom_id res chain seq x y z
N MET A 1 -23.44 38.14 -30.03
CA MET A 1 -23.29 37.58 -28.67
C MET A 1 -22.15 36.58 -28.69
N LYS A 2 -20.99 36.92 -28.11
CA LYS A 2 -19.87 36.00 -27.91
C LYS A 2 -20.04 35.37 -26.52
N THR A 3 -20.42 34.11 -26.46
CA THR A 3 -20.40 33.32 -25.23
C THR A 3 -18.95 33.01 -24.89
N SER A 4 -18.39 33.71 -23.92
CA SER A 4 -17.09 33.37 -23.35
C SER A 4 -17.23 32.07 -22.58
N MET A 5 -16.63 30.99 -23.09
CA MET A 5 -16.41 29.79 -22.28
C MET A 5 -15.39 30.16 -21.19
N SER A 6 -15.91 30.37 -19.99
CA SER A 6 -15.14 30.42 -18.75
C SER A 6 -14.35 29.13 -18.64
N SER A 7 -13.03 29.20 -18.80
CA SER A 7 -12.11 28.13 -18.44
C SER A 7 -12.27 27.88 -16.95
N GLY A 8 -13.08 26.88 -16.59
CA GLY A 8 -13.18 26.40 -15.23
C GLY A 8 -11.77 26.06 -14.76
N LYS A 9 -11.32 26.73 -13.72
CA LYS A 9 -10.13 26.29 -12.97
C LYS A 9 -10.51 24.91 -12.43
N ASP A 10 -9.99 23.86 -13.06
CA ASP A 10 -9.99 22.51 -12.52
C ASP A 10 -9.19 22.59 -11.21
N ASN A 11 -9.90 22.82 -10.11
CA ASN A 11 -9.37 22.65 -8.77
C ASN A 11 -9.12 21.15 -8.60
N THR A 12 -7.95 20.67 -9.01
CA THR A 12 -7.37 19.45 -8.48
C THR A 12 -7.03 19.71 -7.01
N GLU A 13 -8.05 19.83 -6.16
CA GLU A 13 -7.88 19.74 -4.72
C GLU A 13 -7.30 18.35 -4.46
N THR A 14 -6.00 18.30 -4.15
CA THR A 14 -5.38 17.10 -3.61
C THR A 14 -6.05 16.86 -2.27
N LEU A 15 -7.03 15.99 -2.28
CA LEU A 15 -7.97 15.75 -1.20
C LEU A 15 -7.27 15.01 -0.05
N THR A 16 -6.60 15.75 0.84
CA THR A 16 -6.05 15.22 2.08
C THR A 16 -7.15 14.62 2.94
N GLU A 17 -6.88 13.43 3.49
CA GLU A 17 -7.78 12.83 4.46
C GLU A 17 -7.82 13.71 5.72
N PRO A 18 -8.99 13.88 6.35
CA PRO A 18 -9.07 14.67 7.56
C PRO A 18 -8.14 14.09 8.62
N SER A 19 -7.17 14.90 9.07
CA SER A 19 -6.15 14.55 10.07
C SER A 19 -6.71 13.92 11.35
N SER A 20 -7.99 14.18 11.67
CA SER A 20 -8.70 13.65 12.83
C SER A 20 -8.89 12.13 12.82
N GLN A 21 -8.87 11.47 11.66
CA GLN A 21 -9.00 10.01 11.59
C GLN A 21 -7.73 9.31 12.09
N SER A 22 -6.55 9.77 11.68
CA SER A 22 -5.26 9.19 12.08
C SER A 22 -5.05 9.25 13.59
N ASP A 23 -5.40 10.36 14.24
CA ASP A 23 -5.31 10.47 15.71
C ASP A 23 -6.28 9.53 16.43
N THR A 24 -7.43 9.25 15.81
CA THR A 24 -8.41 8.31 16.36
C THR A 24 -7.94 6.87 16.23
N LEU A 25 -7.40 6.49 15.08
CA LEU A 25 -6.83 5.15 14.84
C LEU A 25 -5.67 4.88 15.79
N ASP A 26 -4.77 5.83 15.97
CA ASP A 26 -3.65 5.71 16.90
C ASP A 26 -4.12 5.48 18.34
N LYS A 27 -5.17 6.18 18.79
CA LYS A 27 -5.78 5.92 20.12
C LYS A 27 -6.32 4.50 20.23
N PHE A 28 -7.01 4.01 19.20
CA PHE A 28 -7.47 2.62 19.19
C PHE A 28 -6.29 1.65 19.29
N ILE A 29 -5.25 1.82 18.48
CA ILE A 29 -4.08 0.95 18.51
C ILE A 29 -3.36 1.03 19.86
N THR A 30 -3.23 2.21 20.47
CA THR A 30 -2.62 2.36 21.80
C THR A 30 -3.39 1.62 22.88
N ILE A 31 -4.74 1.64 22.82
CA ILE A 31 -5.60 0.94 23.78
C ILE A 31 -5.55 -0.57 23.54
N LEU A 32 -5.72 -0.99 22.28
CA LEU A 32 -5.94 -2.39 21.92
C LEU A 32 -4.64 -3.19 21.90
N ASN A 33 -3.53 -2.58 21.47
CA ASN A 33 -2.21 -3.20 21.43
C ASN A 33 -1.39 -2.88 22.69
N ARG A 34 -2.04 -2.85 23.85
CA ARG A 34 -1.35 -2.64 25.11
C ARG A 34 -0.36 -3.77 25.34
N GLU A 35 0.83 -3.39 25.81
CA GLU A 35 1.97 -4.30 26.03
C GLU A 35 2.42 -5.01 24.74
N ASP A 36 2.07 -4.44 23.58
CA ASP A 36 2.42 -4.95 22.26
C ASP A 36 1.99 -6.39 21.98
N ARG A 37 0.84 -6.80 22.54
CA ARG A 37 0.33 -8.18 22.46
C ARG A 37 0.13 -8.72 21.05
N PHE A 38 -0.09 -7.86 20.07
CA PHE A 38 -0.22 -8.27 18.67
C PHE A 38 1.11 -8.22 17.90
N ASN A 39 2.24 -7.99 18.59
CA ASN A 39 3.59 -7.87 18.02
C ASN A 39 3.66 -6.86 16.86
N LEU A 40 3.05 -5.69 17.07
CA LEU A 40 3.00 -4.62 16.08
C LEU A 40 4.20 -3.67 16.18
N LEU A 41 4.89 -3.67 17.33
CA LEU A 41 6.07 -2.83 17.59
C LEU A 41 7.36 -3.64 17.72
N ASN A 42 7.32 -4.80 18.34
CA ASN A 42 8.44 -5.70 18.53
C ASN A 42 7.95 -7.15 18.44
N ASP A 43 8.67 -7.95 17.67
CA ASP A 43 8.40 -9.36 17.53
C ASP A 43 9.73 -10.12 17.67
N PRO A 44 9.92 -10.93 18.72
CA PRO A 44 11.16 -11.66 18.93
C PRO A 44 11.41 -12.76 17.91
N THR A 45 10.39 -13.15 17.12
CA THR A 45 10.52 -14.17 16.07
C THR A 45 11.08 -13.62 14.76
N VAL A 46 11.15 -12.29 14.63
CA VAL A 46 11.64 -11.61 13.43
C VAL A 46 13.12 -11.89 13.20
N GLN A 47 13.41 -12.48 12.05
CA GLN A 47 14.77 -12.75 11.59
C GLN A 47 15.46 -11.48 11.07
N GLU A 48 16.78 -11.53 10.93
CA GLU A 48 17.55 -10.46 10.28
C GLU A 48 17.21 -10.32 8.81
N GLY A 49 17.31 -9.11 8.27
CA GLY A 49 17.18 -8.88 6.83
C GLY A 49 18.48 -9.33 6.16
N ASN A 50 18.37 -9.99 5.01
CA ASN A 50 19.52 -10.53 4.27
C ASN A 50 19.59 -10.00 2.84
N LEU A 51 18.89 -8.90 2.50
CA LEU A 51 19.00 -8.26 1.20
C LEU A 51 20.42 -7.74 0.94
N ASP A 52 21.01 -8.17 -0.16
CA ASP A 52 22.33 -7.73 -0.64
C ASP A 52 22.32 -7.36 -2.13
N ASN A 53 21.12 -7.21 -2.72
CA ASN A 53 20.97 -6.78 -4.10
C ASN A 53 21.58 -5.39 -4.33
N GLU A 54 21.91 -5.14 -5.59
CA GLU A 54 22.33 -3.81 -6.04
C GLU A 54 21.20 -2.81 -5.88
N ILE A 55 21.56 -1.57 -5.53
CA ILE A 55 20.62 -0.46 -5.48
C ILE A 55 20.41 0.04 -6.91
N HIS A 56 19.16 0.26 -7.29
CA HIS A 56 18.81 0.73 -8.62
C HIS A 56 19.41 2.14 -8.85
N PRO A 57 19.96 2.46 -10.04
CA PRO A 57 20.61 3.75 -10.30
C PRO A 57 19.76 4.99 -10.00
N ILE A 58 18.43 4.87 -10.06
CA ILE A 58 17.47 5.93 -9.68
C ILE A 58 17.67 6.43 -8.24
N PHE A 59 18.25 5.61 -7.36
CA PHE A 59 18.53 5.92 -5.96
C PHE A 59 20.02 6.20 -5.68
N HIS A 60 20.91 6.10 -6.67
CA HIS A 60 22.35 6.37 -6.50
C HIS A 60 22.69 7.86 -6.34
N HIS A 61 21.68 8.73 -6.33
CA HIS A 61 21.88 10.16 -6.15
C HIS A 61 22.50 10.49 -4.78
N ALA A 62 23.30 11.56 -4.73
CA ALA A 62 23.86 12.13 -3.48
C ALA A 62 22.79 12.51 -2.43
N HIS A 63 21.51 12.49 -2.80
CA HIS A 63 20.38 12.71 -1.90
C HIS A 63 20.06 11.49 -1.03
N PHE A 64 20.60 10.30 -1.29
CA PHE A 64 20.35 9.11 -0.47
C PHE A 64 21.63 8.61 0.22
N LEU A 65 22.40 7.73 -0.43
CA LEU A 65 23.62 7.16 0.17
C LEU A 65 24.68 8.22 0.51
N GLY A 66 24.66 9.36 -0.19
CA GLY A 66 25.48 10.52 0.16
C GLY A 66 25.07 11.23 1.47
N GLN A 67 23.88 10.93 2.00
CA GLN A 67 23.37 11.52 3.24
C GLN A 67 23.62 10.65 4.47
N THR A 68 23.49 9.33 4.35
CA THR A 68 23.69 8.36 5.43
C THR A 68 23.72 6.94 4.87
N PRO A 69 24.62 6.04 5.33
CA PRO A 69 24.62 4.65 4.92
C PRO A 69 23.45 3.84 5.49
N HIS A 70 22.79 4.32 6.55
CA HIS A 70 21.72 3.59 7.24
C HIS A 70 20.45 3.41 6.38
N ILE A 71 20.26 4.24 5.36
CA ILE A 71 19.14 4.16 4.42
C ILE A 71 19.25 2.97 3.45
N LYS A 72 20.42 2.31 3.38
CA LYS A 72 20.75 1.30 2.36
C LYS A 72 19.70 0.21 2.25
N GLN A 73 19.22 -0.33 3.37
CA GLN A 73 18.27 -1.44 3.38
C GLN A 73 16.92 -1.05 2.75
N ALA A 74 16.40 0.14 3.05
CA ALA A 74 15.21 0.68 2.39
C ALA A 74 15.40 0.84 0.88
N LEU A 75 16.57 1.32 0.44
CA LEU A 75 16.87 1.48 -0.99
C LEU A 75 16.99 0.13 -1.70
N GLN A 76 17.58 -0.88 -1.05
CA GLN A 76 17.68 -2.23 -1.60
C GLN A 76 16.29 -2.83 -1.82
N LEU A 77 15.41 -2.70 -0.82
CA LEU A 77 14.01 -3.10 -0.94
C LEU A 77 13.30 -2.35 -2.08
N ALA A 78 13.41 -1.02 -2.11
CA ALA A 78 12.80 -0.21 -3.18
C ALA A 78 13.34 -0.57 -4.57
N SER A 79 14.59 -0.99 -4.67
CA SER A 79 15.20 -1.41 -5.93
C SER A 79 14.58 -2.69 -6.47
N LEU A 80 14.27 -3.65 -5.59
CA LEU A 80 13.62 -4.90 -5.99
C LEU A 80 12.22 -4.65 -6.58
N TYR A 81 11.48 -3.63 -6.10
CA TYR A 81 10.21 -3.21 -6.74
C TYR A 81 10.37 -2.82 -8.22
N LEU A 82 11.55 -2.35 -8.62
CA LEU A 82 11.85 -1.81 -9.95
C LEU A 82 12.68 -2.75 -10.83
N THR A 83 13.22 -3.83 -10.26
CA THR A 83 14.09 -4.78 -10.98
C THR A 83 13.49 -6.16 -11.10
N THR A 84 12.50 -6.53 -10.26
CA THR A 84 11.88 -7.86 -10.35
C THR A 84 10.85 -7.91 -11.49
N PRO A 85 11.07 -8.72 -12.55
CA PRO A 85 10.26 -8.67 -13.77
C PRO A 85 8.77 -8.96 -13.55
N SER A 86 8.43 -9.86 -12.64
CA SER A 86 7.05 -10.22 -12.29
C SER A 86 6.25 -9.04 -11.71
N LEU A 87 6.94 -8.06 -11.11
CA LEU A 87 6.33 -6.84 -10.56
C LEU A 87 6.20 -5.74 -11.60
N LEU A 88 7.09 -5.69 -12.58
CA LEU A 88 7.08 -4.70 -13.66
C LEU A 88 5.84 -4.77 -14.56
N ILE A 89 5.06 -5.86 -14.47
CA ILE A 89 3.74 -6.00 -15.09
C ILE A 89 2.80 -4.83 -14.74
N PHE A 90 2.94 -4.21 -13.57
CA PHE A 90 2.18 -3.01 -13.19
C PHE A 90 2.29 -1.89 -14.24
N TYR A 91 3.48 -1.72 -14.84
CA TYR A 91 3.77 -0.62 -15.74
C TYR A 91 3.33 -0.87 -17.19
N LEU A 92 2.98 -2.11 -17.57
CA LEU A 92 2.50 -2.42 -18.94
C LEU A 92 1.36 -1.51 -19.42
N PRO A 93 0.27 -1.30 -18.67
CA PRO A 93 -0.77 -0.33 -19.08
C PRO A 93 -0.28 1.12 -19.13
N LEU A 94 0.74 1.51 -18.35
CA LEU A 94 1.34 2.85 -18.41
C LEU A 94 2.26 3.03 -19.62
N THR A 95 2.90 1.96 -20.09
CA THR A 95 3.81 2.00 -21.23
C THR A 95 3.08 1.77 -22.56
N PHE A 96 2.26 0.71 -22.62
CA PHE A 96 1.67 0.20 -23.87
C PHE A 96 0.14 0.31 -23.90
N GLY A 97 -0.49 0.75 -22.80
CA GLY A 97 -1.94 0.85 -22.72
C GLY A 97 -2.53 1.98 -23.57
N ILE A 98 -3.68 1.70 -24.17
CA ILE A 98 -4.47 2.66 -24.94
C ILE A 98 -5.48 3.33 -24.01
N PHE A 99 -5.75 4.61 -24.26
CA PHE A 99 -6.76 5.35 -23.51
C PHE A 99 -8.18 4.98 -23.95
N HIS A 100 -9.01 4.68 -22.97
CA HIS A 100 -10.44 4.46 -23.13
C HIS A 100 -11.21 5.44 -22.26
N LYS A 101 -12.39 5.83 -22.73
CA LYS A 101 -13.33 6.66 -21.97
C LYS A 101 -14.61 5.87 -21.80
N ASP A 102 -15.05 5.66 -20.56
CA ASP A 102 -16.35 5.04 -20.31
C ASP A 102 -17.51 6.02 -20.48
N ASN A 103 -18.74 5.52 -20.29
CA ASN A 103 -19.97 6.30 -20.39
C ASN A 103 -20.06 7.42 -19.34
N ASP A 104 -19.38 7.27 -18.20
CA ASP A 104 -19.32 8.27 -17.13
C ASP A 104 -18.20 9.31 -17.37
N GLY A 105 -17.45 9.14 -18.45
CA GLY A 105 -16.38 10.03 -18.87
C GLY A 105 -15.04 9.77 -18.19
N LYS A 106 -14.92 8.66 -17.44
CA LYS A 106 -13.69 8.21 -16.80
C LYS A 106 -12.68 7.80 -17.86
N LEU A 107 -11.51 8.43 -17.84
CA LEU A 107 -10.41 8.12 -18.74
C LEU A 107 -9.50 7.07 -18.08
N TYR A 108 -9.43 5.88 -18.64
CA TYR A 108 -8.60 4.79 -18.12
C TYR A 108 -7.70 4.19 -19.20
N ARG A 109 -6.66 3.48 -18.79
CA ARG A 109 -5.78 2.75 -19.71
C ARG A 109 -6.12 1.27 -19.73
N THR A 110 -6.04 0.67 -20.90
CA THR A 110 -6.22 -0.78 -21.08
C THR A 110 -5.14 -1.27 -22.00
N TYR A 111 -4.52 -2.39 -21.64
CA TYR A 111 -3.38 -2.92 -22.35
C TYR A 111 -3.66 -4.34 -22.82
N THR A 112 -3.73 -4.47 -24.14
CA THR A 112 -3.92 -5.74 -24.84
C THR A 112 -2.58 -6.23 -25.30
N LYS A 113 -2.17 -7.38 -24.76
CA LYS A 113 -0.97 -8.03 -25.24
C LYS A 113 -1.19 -8.47 -26.69
N SER A 114 -0.35 -7.96 -27.59
CA SER A 114 -0.29 -8.45 -28.97
C SER A 114 0.20 -9.90 -29.00
N SER A 115 -0.38 -10.73 -29.87
CA SER A 115 0.10 -12.11 -30.08
C SER A 115 1.55 -12.18 -30.51
N ASP A 116 2.05 -11.12 -31.14
CA ASP A 116 3.31 -11.10 -31.86
C ASP A 116 4.48 -10.61 -31.00
N VAL A 117 4.20 -10.12 -29.78
CA VAL A 117 5.21 -9.55 -28.87
C VAL A 117 5.40 -10.45 -27.65
N SER A 118 6.65 -10.80 -27.36
CA SER A 118 6.98 -11.60 -26.17
C SER A 118 6.84 -10.73 -24.91
N ARG A 119 6.35 -11.32 -23.80
CA ARG A 119 6.24 -10.58 -22.53
C ARG A 119 7.61 -10.17 -22.00
N ALA A 120 8.62 -11.02 -22.19
CA ALA A 120 10.00 -10.71 -21.78
C ALA A 120 10.48 -9.40 -22.43
N HIS A 121 10.23 -9.22 -23.73
CA HIS A 121 10.63 -8.00 -24.44
C HIS A 121 9.94 -6.74 -23.92
N GLU A 122 8.64 -6.82 -23.60
CA GLU A 122 7.90 -5.69 -23.01
C GLU A 122 8.46 -5.30 -21.63
N LEU A 123 8.86 -6.29 -20.83
CA LEU A 123 9.45 -6.05 -19.51
C LEU A 123 10.88 -5.48 -19.62
N GLU A 124 11.67 -5.93 -20.59
CA GLU A 124 12.98 -5.32 -20.93
C GLU A 124 12.83 -3.84 -21.27
N ILE A 125 11.81 -3.48 -22.07
CA ILE A 125 11.50 -2.09 -22.40
C ILE A 125 11.16 -1.29 -21.13
N ILE A 126 10.32 -1.84 -20.24
CA ILE A 126 9.97 -1.17 -18.98
C ILE A 126 11.21 -0.97 -18.10
N GLN A 127 12.09 -1.97 -18.00
CA GLN A 127 13.34 -1.89 -17.26
C GLN A 127 14.26 -0.78 -17.82
N ALA A 128 14.37 -0.70 -19.15
CA ALA A 128 15.11 0.36 -19.82
C ALA A 128 14.48 1.74 -19.58
N ALA A 129 13.14 1.82 -19.57
CA ALA A 129 12.41 3.06 -19.26
C ALA A 129 12.64 3.49 -17.80
N MET A 130 12.67 2.57 -16.83
CA MET A 130 13.03 2.87 -15.43
C MET A 130 14.45 3.41 -15.30
N THR A 131 15.39 2.84 -16.06
CA THR A 131 16.76 3.35 -16.14
C THR A 131 16.76 4.78 -16.71
N CYS A 132 16.02 5.02 -17.79
CA CYS A 132 15.90 6.36 -18.38
C CYS A 132 15.22 7.38 -17.45
N LEU A 133 14.26 6.94 -16.63
CA LEU A 133 13.58 7.77 -15.64
C LEU A 133 14.58 8.34 -14.64
N SER A 134 15.63 7.59 -14.29
CA SER A 134 16.68 8.06 -13.38
C SER A 134 17.41 9.33 -13.87
N HIS A 135 17.49 9.55 -15.18
CA HIS A 135 18.09 10.76 -15.76
C HIS A 135 17.14 11.96 -15.77
N SER A 136 15.85 11.71 -15.57
CA SER A 136 14.78 12.71 -15.70
C SER A 136 14.09 13.01 -14.37
N LEU A 137 14.58 12.42 -13.29
CA LEU A 137 14.03 12.51 -11.95
C LEU A 137 14.95 13.33 -11.05
N GLN A 138 14.37 14.21 -10.25
CA GLN A 138 15.06 14.91 -9.18
C GLN A 138 14.46 14.55 -7.83
N TRP A 139 15.31 14.56 -6.80
CA TRP A 139 14.95 14.22 -5.43
C TRP A 139 15.20 15.41 -4.50
N GLU A 140 14.26 15.67 -3.58
CA GLU A 140 14.41 16.65 -2.51
C GLU A 140 13.94 16.06 -1.18
N TRP A 141 14.62 16.40 -0.08
CA TRP A 141 14.10 16.20 1.27
C TRP A 141 13.46 17.49 1.77
N LYS A 142 12.16 17.48 2.02
CA LYS A 142 11.36 18.66 2.31
C LYS A 142 10.55 18.46 3.59
N THR A 143 10.41 19.50 4.39
CA THR A 143 9.47 19.49 5.52
C THR A 143 8.07 19.80 5.02
N PHE A 144 7.11 18.89 5.25
CA PHE A 144 5.71 19.14 4.93
C PHE A 144 5.00 19.76 6.15
N HIS A 145 4.66 21.05 6.05
CA HIS A 145 4.14 21.81 7.20
C HIS A 145 2.67 21.51 7.57
N GLU A 146 1.85 20.99 6.65
CA GLU A 146 0.38 21.03 6.82
C GLU A 146 -0.33 19.67 6.58
N ASP A 147 0.26 18.72 5.86
CA ASP A 147 -0.51 17.64 5.24
C ASP A 147 -0.17 16.20 5.68
N ARG A 148 0.72 16.00 6.66
CA ARG A 148 1.22 14.65 7.02
C ARG A 148 1.53 13.82 5.74
N LYS A 149 2.23 14.42 4.78
CA LYS A 149 2.66 13.75 3.53
C LYS A 149 4.02 13.14 3.77
N TRP A 150 4.25 11.96 3.19
CA TRP A 150 5.57 11.33 3.19
C TRP A 150 6.34 11.58 1.90
N GLY A 151 5.61 11.82 0.81
CA GLY A 151 6.14 12.10 -0.50
C GLY A 151 5.21 13.03 -1.29
N SER A 152 5.75 13.59 -2.37
CA SER A 152 4.96 14.19 -3.44
C SER A 152 5.74 14.21 -4.75
N THR A 153 5.09 13.83 -5.84
CA THR A 153 5.61 13.96 -7.20
C THR A 153 5.06 15.21 -7.89
N GLN A 154 5.93 15.97 -8.54
CA GLN A 154 5.59 17.20 -9.26
C GLN A 154 6.32 17.27 -10.60
N HIS A 155 5.78 18.06 -11.53
CA HIS A 155 6.47 18.37 -12.78
C HIS A 155 7.59 19.34 -12.51
N PHE A 156 8.76 19.00 -13.03
CA PHE A 156 9.90 19.88 -13.04
C PHE A 156 10.01 20.55 -14.41
N LYS A 157 9.41 21.74 -14.52
CA LYS A 157 9.42 22.51 -15.78
C LYS A 157 10.81 23.13 -16.00
N ASN A 158 11.26 23.11 -17.25
CA ASN A 158 12.47 23.79 -17.72
C ASN A 158 13.81 23.18 -17.28
N VAL A 159 13.85 21.90 -16.92
CA VAL A 159 15.10 21.15 -16.93
C VAL A 159 15.16 20.30 -18.17
N PRO A 160 16.16 20.50 -19.05
CA PRO A 160 16.38 19.60 -20.16
C PRO A 160 16.51 18.20 -19.61
N THR A 161 15.58 17.31 -19.96
CA THR A 161 15.82 15.90 -19.72
C THR A 161 16.96 15.48 -20.63
N VAL A 162 18.04 15.04 -20.00
CA VAL A 162 19.18 14.49 -20.74
C VAL A 162 18.88 13.01 -20.93
N HIS A 163 17.99 12.70 -21.89
CA HIS A 163 17.92 11.34 -22.40
C HIS A 163 19.29 11.01 -23.01
N THR A 164 19.89 9.92 -22.56
CA THR A 164 21.17 9.44 -23.11
C THR A 164 20.90 8.49 -24.27
N ASP A 165 21.91 8.17 -25.08
CA ASP A 165 21.78 7.17 -26.15
C ASP A 165 21.41 5.76 -25.62
N ALA A 166 21.53 5.54 -24.30
CA ALA A 166 21.10 4.32 -23.63
C ALA A 166 19.60 4.33 -23.22
N CYS A 167 18.93 5.48 -23.30
CA CYS A 167 17.48 5.54 -23.12
C CYS A 167 16.79 4.82 -24.28
N PRO A 168 15.78 3.98 -24.01
CA PRO A 168 15.09 3.29 -25.07
C PRO A 168 14.34 4.31 -25.96
N VAL A 169 14.35 4.03 -27.26
CA VAL A 169 13.59 4.77 -28.28
C VAL A 169 12.46 3.85 -28.75
N TYR A 170 11.25 4.39 -28.82
CA TYR A 170 10.12 3.66 -29.40
C TYR A 170 10.20 3.81 -30.92
N ASP A 171 10.41 2.71 -31.63
CA ASP A 171 10.59 2.69 -33.08
C ASP A 171 9.22 2.73 -33.79
N ASP A 172 8.61 3.91 -33.87
CA ASP A 172 7.43 4.18 -34.71
C ASP A 172 7.79 4.87 -36.04
N GLY A 173 9.09 4.90 -36.39
CA GLY A 173 9.62 5.65 -37.53
C GLY A 173 9.89 7.12 -37.26
N GLU A 174 9.58 7.62 -36.06
CA GLU A 174 10.08 8.89 -35.52
C GLU A 174 10.91 8.56 -34.27
N GLU A 175 12.16 9.04 -34.17
CA GLU A 175 13.04 8.77 -33.00
C GLU A 175 12.49 9.41 -31.71
N LYS A 176 11.44 8.81 -31.14
CA LYS A 176 10.76 9.29 -29.93
C LYS A 176 11.19 8.47 -28.74
N THR A 177 11.69 9.14 -27.72
CA THR A 177 11.91 8.56 -26.41
C THR A 177 10.58 8.12 -25.77
N PHE A 178 10.60 7.08 -24.93
CA PHE A 178 9.41 6.62 -24.20
C PHE A 178 8.76 7.71 -23.34
N PHE A 179 9.57 8.63 -22.84
CA PHE A 179 9.10 9.78 -22.12
C PHE A 179 9.09 11.02 -22.98
N MET A 180 8.18 11.94 -22.64
CA MET A 180 8.08 13.21 -23.33
C MET A 180 9.38 14.02 -23.22
N PRO A 181 9.90 14.57 -24.32
CA PRO A 181 11.12 15.36 -24.28
C PRO A 181 10.89 16.66 -23.48
N ASN A 182 11.90 17.13 -22.75
CA ASN A 182 11.88 18.35 -21.94
C ASN A 182 10.87 18.35 -20.78
N THR A 183 10.40 17.18 -20.35
CA THR A 183 9.62 17.04 -19.12
C THR A 183 10.43 16.27 -18.11
N GLY A 184 10.70 16.82 -16.94
CA GLY A 184 11.25 16.07 -15.81
C GLY A 184 10.24 15.95 -14.68
N THR A 185 10.47 15.02 -13.77
CA THR A 185 9.70 14.90 -12.53
C THR A 185 10.59 15.21 -11.32
N HIS A 186 9.95 15.74 -10.29
CA HIS A 186 10.58 16.07 -9.03
C HIS A 186 9.81 15.37 -7.92
N ILE A 187 10.49 14.49 -7.18
CA ILE A 187 9.95 13.82 -6.01
C ILE A 187 10.53 14.49 -4.76
N ALA A 188 9.64 15.07 -3.96
CA ALA A 188 9.98 15.55 -2.63
C ALA A 188 9.57 14.51 -1.58
N LEU A 189 10.47 14.14 -0.68
CA LEU A 189 10.26 13.20 0.42
C LEU A 189 10.30 13.93 1.76
N ASP A 190 9.61 13.41 2.77
CA ASP A 190 9.55 14.05 4.09
C ASP A 190 10.92 14.02 4.77
N LYS A 191 11.42 15.21 5.12
CA LYS A 191 12.73 15.39 5.75
C LYS A 191 12.85 14.67 7.11
N GLY A 192 11.74 14.48 7.82
CA GLY A 192 11.70 13.73 9.07
C GLY A 192 12.10 12.26 8.88
N MET A 193 11.81 11.64 7.73
CA MET A 193 12.28 10.29 7.45
C MET A 193 13.80 10.22 7.41
N LEU A 194 14.44 11.20 6.76
CA LEU A 194 15.90 11.29 6.69
C LEU A 194 16.51 11.62 8.06
N GLU A 195 15.88 12.50 8.83
CA GLU A 195 16.34 12.86 10.18
C GLU A 195 16.41 11.64 11.09
N PHE A 196 15.45 10.71 10.99
CA PHE A 196 15.51 9.43 11.73
C PHE A 196 16.76 8.61 11.40
N TYR A 197 17.19 8.56 10.15
CA TYR A 197 18.42 7.84 9.75
C TYR A 197 19.71 8.55 10.17
N LYS A 198 19.66 9.86 10.40
CA LYS A 198 20.83 10.69 10.76
C LYS A 198 21.00 10.87 12.26
N ASP A 199 19.95 10.64 13.04
CA ASP A 199 20.01 10.76 14.49
C ASP A 199 20.72 9.52 15.10
N GLU A 200 21.95 9.73 15.58
CA GLU A 200 22.78 8.70 16.21
C GLU A 200 22.42 8.45 17.69
N GLU A 201 21.71 9.37 18.35
CA GLU A 201 21.39 9.28 19.78
C GLU A 201 20.03 8.61 20.01
N SER A 202 19.05 8.99 19.20
CA SER A 202 17.68 8.50 19.33
C SER A 202 17.07 8.06 18.01
N GLY A 203 17.84 8.00 16.93
CA GLY A 203 17.36 7.56 15.62
C GLY A 203 17.71 6.11 15.31
N TYR A 204 17.75 5.82 14.01
CA TYR A 204 17.78 4.49 13.42
C TYR A 204 18.74 3.50 14.11
N VAL A 205 19.99 3.91 14.36
CA VAL A 205 21.05 3.03 14.90
C VAL A 205 20.73 2.52 16.31
N THR A 206 20.01 3.30 17.10
CA THR A 206 19.67 2.97 18.50
C THR A 206 18.34 2.23 18.64
N ARG A 207 17.56 2.15 17.55
CA ARG A 207 16.23 1.53 17.57
C ARG A 207 16.28 0.02 17.48
N SER A 208 15.18 -0.61 17.91
CA SER A 208 15.03 -2.06 17.75
C SER A 208 15.00 -2.40 16.26
N ARG A 209 15.42 -3.62 15.92
CA ARG A 209 15.34 -4.14 14.54
C ARG A 209 13.93 -4.05 13.96
N CYS A 210 12.92 -4.31 14.78
CA CYS A 210 11.52 -4.23 14.38
C CYS A 210 11.13 -2.80 13.97
N GLU A 211 11.59 -1.80 14.72
CA GLU A 211 11.38 -0.39 14.41
C GLU A 211 12.16 0.03 13.16
N GLN A 212 13.40 -0.44 12.98
CA GLN A 212 14.18 -0.26 11.75
C GLN A 212 13.44 -0.81 10.53
N PHE A 213 12.93 -2.05 10.59
CA PHE A 213 12.16 -2.64 9.48
C PHE A 213 10.90 -1.86 9.12
N ARG A 214 10.14 -1.39 10.12
CA ARG A 214 8.95 -0.57 9.84
C ARG A 214 9.35 0.73 9.14
N HIS A 215 10.39 1.41 9.61
CA HIS A 215 10.83 2.66 9.00
C HIS A 215 11.40 2.47 7.58
N ASP A 216 12.22 1.43 7.38
CA ASP A 216 12.77 1.09 6.08
C ASP A 216 11.69 0.69 5.08
N PHE A 217 10.71 -0.10 5.53
CA PHE A 217 9.57 -0.48 4.70
C PHE A 217 8.75 0.75 4.32
N GLN A 218 8.49 1.65 5.27
CA GLN A 218 7.74 2.87 5.00
C GLN A 218 8.46 3.74 3.96
N LEU A 219 9.80 3.90 4.06
CA LEU A 219 10.55 4.63 3.05
C LEU A 219 10.48 3.93 1.69
N ALA A 220 10.72 2.62 1.64
CA ALA A 220 10.65 1.87 0.39
C ALA A 220 9.26 1.94 -0.26
N ASN A 221 8.19 1.84 0.53
CA ASN A 221 6.81 2.00 0.07
C ASN A 221 6.59 3.38 -0.55
N VAL A 222 7.01 4.45 0.13
CA VAL A 222 6.91 5.82 -0.38
C VAL A 222 7.71 6.01 -1.67
N LEU A 223 8.91 5.44 -1.77
CA LEU A 223 9.71 5.51 -2.99
C LEU A 223 9.00 4.82 -4.17
N GLY A 224 8.46 3.62 -3.97
CA GLY A 224 7.69 2.90 -5.00
C GLY A 224 6.41 3.67 -5.41
N HIS A 225 5.69 4.22 -4.43
CA HIS A 225 4.51 5.05 -4.64
C HIS A 225 4.81 6.27 -5.53
N GLU A 226 5.82 7.06 -5.17
CA GLU A 226 6.16 8.28 -5.92
C GLU A 226 6.80 7.97 -7.29
N ILE A 227 7.50 6.84 -7.42
CA ILE A 227 8.00 6.40 -8.73
C ILE A 227 6.85 6.00 -9.66
N ALA A 228 5.79 5.36 -9.15
CA ALA A 228 4.60 5.06 -9.96
C ALA A 228 3.99 6.35 -10.54
N HIS A 229 3.86 7.40 -9.71
CA HIS A 229 3.44 8.73 -10.16
C HIS A 229 4.37 9.33 -11.21
N ALA A 230 5.68 9.31 -10.94
CA ALA A 230 6.68 9.88 -11.84
C ALA A 230 6.71 9.16 -13.19
N TYR A 231 6.67 7.82 -13.19
CA TYR A 231 6.63 7.01 -14.39
C TYR A 231 5.40 7.32 -15.23
N GLY A 232 4.23 7.34 -14.57
CA GLY A 232 2.97 7.75 -15.18
C GLY A 232 3.09 9.10 -15.85
N ALA A 233 3.44 10.12 -15.05
CA ALA A 233 3.52 11.51 -15.48
C ALA A 233 4.45 11.74 -16.68
N MET A 234 5.59 11.05 -16.70
CA MET A 234 6.57 11.11 -17.79
C MET A 234 6.08 10.39 -19.06
N SER A 235 5.32 9.30 -18.91
CA SER A 235 4.80 8.50 -20.02
C SER A 235 3.67 9.18 -20.80
N HIS A 236 2.87 10.02 -20.14
CA HIS A 236 1.76 10.75 -20.80
C HIS A 236 1.88 12.28 -20.79
N GLY A 237 2.96 12.83 -20.21
CA GLY A 237 3.28 14.26 -20.22
C GLY A 237 2.38 15.15 -19.34
N ASN A 238 1.72 14.61 -18.32
CA ASN A 238 0.78 15.35 -17.46
C ASN A 238 0.87 14.86 -16.00
N LEU A 239 0.56 15.68 -14.99
CA LEU A 239 0.39 15.19 -13.61
C LEU A 239 -1.04 14.71 -13.36
N ARG A 240 -1.99 15.05 -14.25
CA ARG A 240 -3.35 14.55 -14.14
C ARG A 240 -3.39 13.11 -14.61
N GLU A 241 -3.19 12.20 -13.66
CA GLU A 241 -3.19 10.77 -13.89
C GLU A 241 -4.52 10.28 -14.48
N PRO A 242 -4.49 9.37 -15.47
CA PRO A 242 -5.64 8.55 -15.80
C PRO A 242 -5.87 7.48 -14.73
N TRP A 243 -7.05 6.86 -14.77
CA TRP A 243 -7.26 5.64 -14.02
C TRP A 243 -6.48 4.49 -14.66
N LEU A 244 -5.79 3.71 -13.83
CA LEU A 244 -5.06 2.55 -14.34
C LEU A 244 -5.99 1.39 -14.71
N GLY A 245 -7.16 1.30 -14.06
CA GLY A 245 -8.20 0.32 -14.34
C GLY A 245 -9.60 0.92 -14.22
N ARG A 246 -10.59 0.30 -14.89
CA ARG A 246 -11.99 0.76 -14.85
C ARG A 246 -12.60 0.63 -13.45
N ASP A 247 -12.21 -0.38 -12.68
CA ASP A 247 -12.67 -0.63 -11.31
C ASP A 247 -11.86 0.11 -10.24
N HIS A 248 -10.78 0.79 -10.61
CA HIS A 248 -9.96 1.53 -9.66
C HIS A 248 -10.75 2.71 -9.07
N PRO A 249 -10.70 2.91 -7.74
CA PRO A 249 -11.53 3.89 -7.06
C PRO A 249 -11.13 5.34 -7.36
N ARG A 250 -9.85 5.60 -7.69
CA ARG A 250 -9.30 6.93 -7.93
C ARG A 250 -8.23 6.87 -9.03
N ASN A 251 -7.98 8.00 -9.67
CA ASN A 251 -6.84 8.20 -10.56
C ASN A 251 -5.63 8.61 -9.73
N GLU A 252 -5.13 7.64 -8.96
CA GLU A 252 -3.99 7.80 -8.06
C GLU A 252 -3.12 6.55 -8.28
N GLN A 253 -2.02 6.71 -9.03
CA GLN A 253 -1.17 5.64 -9.53
C GLN A 253 -0.29 5.05 -8.43
N GLY A 254 0.17 5.86 -7.48
CA GLY A 254 0.89 5.40 -6.29
C GLY A 254 0.04 4.45 -5.45
N TYR A 255 -1.21 4.78 -5.17
CA TYR A 255 -2.18 3.91 -4.50
C TYR A 255 -2.58 2.71 -5.33
N ALA A 256 -2.66 2.85 -6.65
CA ALA A 256 -2.86 1.70 -7.54
C ALA A 256 -1.68 0.72 -7.44
N TRP A 257 -0.45 1.25 -7.37
CA TRP A 257 0.78 0.49 -7.19
C TRP A 257 0.82 -0.20 -5.83
N GLU A 258 0.53 0.51 -4.74
CA GLU A 258 0.45 -0.06 -3.40
C GLU A 258 -0.59 -1.18 -3.33
N ASN A 259 -1.79 -0.95 -3.88
CA ASN A 259 -2.82 -1.98 -3.93
C ASN A 259 -2.38 -3.19 -4.77
N TYR A 260 -1.69 -2.99 -5.89
CA TYR A 260 -1.11 -4.10 -6.65
C TYR A 260 -0.09 -4.89 -5.80
N MET A 261 0.87 -4.18 -5.21
CA MET A 261 2.00 -4.74 -4.46
C MET A 261 1.59 -5.42 -3.16
N PHE A 262 0.70 -4.82 -2.38
CA PHE A 262 0.38 -5.22 -1.01
C PHE A 262 -1.10 -5.54 -0.79
N GLY A 263 -1.94 -5.39 -1.82
CA GLY A 263 -3.39 -5.60 -1.74
C GLY A 263 -4.15 -4.50 -1.03
N SER A 264 -3.47 -3.47 -0.55
CA SER A 264 -4.06 -2.25 0.01
C SER A 264 -3.02 -1.15 0.18
N LEU A 265 -3.39 -0.06 0.85
CA LEU A 265 -2.46 1.01 1.25
C LEU A 265 -1.85 0.65 2.60
N VAL A 266 -0.53 0.70 2.73
CA VAL A 266 0.15 0.42 4.00
C VAL A 266 0.67 1.73 4.58
N ASP A 267 -0.03 2.22 5.60
CA ASP A 267 0.22 3.54 6.19
C ASP A 267 0.45 3.43 7.70
N PRO A 268 1.34 4.25 8.28
CA PRO A 268 1.51 4.32 9.71
C PRO A 268 0.34 5.04 10.39
N THR A 269 -0.05 4.57 11.59
CA THR A 269 -1.11 5.18 12.42
C THR A 269 -0.86 6.67 12.67
N LYS A 270 0.40 6.99 12.95
CA LYS A 270 0.93 8.34 13.10
C LYS A 270 2.05 8.54 12.12
N LYS A 271 1.97 9.67 11.42
CA LYS A 271 3.06 10.14 10.56
C LYS A 271 4.01 10.99 11.38
N VAL A 272 4.67 10.34 12.34
CA VAL A 272 5.74 10.92 13.16
C VAL A 272 7.08 10.40 12.64
N ALA A 273 8.09 11.26 12.62
CA ALA A 273 9.42 10.91 12.12
C ALA A 273 10.12 9.82 12.95
N THR A 274 9.67 9.56 14.18
CA THR A 274 10.41 8.80 15.19
C THR A 274 10.32 7.27 15.07
N GLY A 275 9.82 6.70 13.97
CA GLY A 275 9.72 5.25 13.74
C GLY A 275 8.75 4.46 14.65
N ASN A 276 8.36 5.04 15.78
CA ASN A 276 7.45 4.45 16.78
C ASN A 276 5.97 4.56 16.35
N TYR A 277 5.66 4.01 15.19
CA TYR A 277 4.30 3.88 14.68
C TYR A 277 4.00 2.42 14.32
N VAL A 278 2.72 2.09 14.30
CA VAL A 278 2.19 0.81 13.81
C VAL A 278 1.74 1.01 12.38
N HIS A 279 2.03 0.05 11.50
CA HIS A 279 1.47 0.03 10.16
C HIS A 279 0.04 -0.53 10.18
N LEU A 280 -0.82 0.10 9.39
CA LEU A 280 -2.17 -0.37 9.10
C LEU A 280 -2.30 -0.64 7.60
N HIS A 281 -2.89 -1.78 7.27
CA HIS A 281 -3.35 -2.17 5.95
C HIS A 281 -4.75 -1.57 5.76
N LYS A 282 -4.87 -0.57 4.88
CA LYS A 282 -6.11 0.17 4.65
C LYS A 282 -6.64 -0.13 3.26
N VAL A 283 -7.86 -0.65 3.18
CA VAL A 283 -8.50 -0.95 1.89
C VAL A 283 -8.58 0.29 1.01
N TRP A 284 -8.09 0.18 -0.24
CA TRP A 284 -8.07 1.31 -1.18
C TRP A 284 -9.46 1.59 -1.74
N GLN A 285 -10.04 2.74 -1.39
CA GLN A 285 -11.43 3.07 -1.73
C GLN A 285 -11.67 4.51 -2.18
N SER A 286 -12.73 4.71 -2.97
CA SER A 286 -13.17 6.04 -3.39
C SER A 286 -14.00 6.67 -2.27
N ARG A 287 -14.06 8.00 -2.24
CA ARG A 287 -14.90 8.70 -1.26
C ARG A 287 -16.38 8.37 -1.46
N GLU A 288 -16.81 8.18 -2.72
CA GLU A 288 -18.17 7.76 -3.04
C GLU A 288 -18.45 6.36 -2.51
N VAL A 289 -17.52 5.41 -2.70
CA VAL A 289 -17.63 4.03 -2.20
C VAL A 289 -17.69 4.03 -0.68
N THR A 290 -16.79 4.74 0.01
CA THR A 290 -16.82 4.89 1.47
C THR A 290 -18.17 5.45 1.96
N ARG A 291 -18.71 6.48 1.29
CA ARG A 291 -20.03 7.05 1.61
C ARG A 291 -21.18 6.09 1.32
N LYS A 292 -21.12 5.34 0.21
CA LYS A 292 -22.17 4.43 -0.27
C LYS A 292 -22.24 3.14 0.53
N TYR A 293 -21.09 2.59 0.89
CA TYR A 293 -20.93 1.34 1.65
C TYR A 293 -20.63 1.57 3.13
N TRP A 294 -20.79 2.83 3.53
CA TRP A 294 -20.91 3.25 4.92
C TRP A 294 -19.68 2.90 5.74
N GLY A 295 -18.47 2.91 5.16
CA GLY A 295 -17.30 2.75 5.98
C GLY A 295 -15.94 2.69 5.31
N CYS A 296 -14.94 2.59 6.17
CA CYS A 296 -13.52 2.38 5.86
C CYS A 296 -12.99 1.26 6.76
N GLU A 297 -12.02 0.52 6.26
CA GLU A 297 -11.45 -0.64 6.94
C GLU A 297 -9.94 -0.51 7.05
N TRP A 298 -9.42 -0.88 8.23
CA TRP A 298 -8.00 -0.99 8.54
C TRP A 298 -7.72 -2.30 9.26
N THR A 299 -6.63 -2.95 8.91
CA THR A 299 -6.12 -4.14 9.59
C THR A 299 -4.71 -3.84 10.10
N ALA A 300 -4.41 -4.20 11.35
CA ALA A 300 -3.07 -4.05 11.89
C ALA A 300 -2.07 -4.94 11.13
N VAL A 301 -0.88 -4.42 10.84
CA VAL A 301 0.17 -5.17 10.14
C VAL A 301 1.21 -5.64 11.16
N PRO A 302 1.34 -6.96 11.39
CA PRO A 302 2.38 -7.50 12.25
C PRO A 302 3.79 -7.16 11.72
N VAL A 303 4.75 -6.96 12.62
CA VAL A 303 6.13 -6.68 12.20
C VAL A 303 6.73 -7.85 11.45
N ALA A 304 6.39 -9.09 11.83
CA ALA A 304 6.80 -10.29 11.12
C ALA A 304 6.48 -10.19 9.62
N TRP A 305 5.28 -9.73 9.25
CA TRP A 305 4.90 -9.54 7.85
C TRP A 305 5.77 -8.48 7.16
N THR A 306 6.05 -7.37 7.83
CA THR A 306 6.94 -6.31 7.30
C THR A 306 8.36 -6.84 7.08
N ALA A 307 8.88 -7.65 8.01
CA ALA A 307 10.22 -8.20 7.96
C ALA A 307 10.42 -9.20 6.80
N LEU A 308 9.36 -9.90 6.34
CA LEU A 308 9.44 -10.82 5.19
C LEU A 308 9.97 -10.12 3.94
N TRP A 309 9.62 -8.86 3.71
CA TRP A 309 10.08 -8.10 2.55
C TRP A 309 11.59 -7.87 2.52
N PHE A 310 12.28 -8.07 3.64
CA PHE A 310 13.74 -7.95 3.74
C PHE A 310 14.46 -9.31 3.63
N ARG A 311 13.74 -10.35 3.18
CA ARG A 311 14.25 -11.72 3.02
C ARG A 311 14.44 -12.10 1.56
N LYS A 312 15.62 -12.58 1.18
CA LYS A 312 15.89 -13.07 -0.17
C LYS A 312 14.94 -14.18 -0.60
N GLU A 313 14.63 -15.09 0.33
CA GLU A 313 13.74 -16.22 0.08
C GLU A 313 12.34 -15.75 -0.33
N THR A 314 11.86 -14.66 0.26
CA THR A 314 10.61 -14.02 -0.15
C THR A 314 10.70 -13.47 -1.57
N TRP A 315 11.85 -12.91 -1.96
CA TRP A 315 12.05 -12.36 -3.30
C TRP A 315 12.21 -13.43 -4.38
N GLU A 316 12.74 -14.60 -4.05
CA GLU A 316 12.75 -15.78 -4.92
C GLU A 316 11.30 -16.20 -5.26
N GLU A 317 10.42 -16.25 -4.26
CA GLU A 317 8.99 -16.53 -4.49
C GLU A 317 8.30 -15.40 -5.27
N VAL A 318 8.61 -14.13 -4.99
CA VAL A 318 8.04 -12.98 -5.72
C VAL A 318 8.48 -12.99 -7.18
N GLU A 319 9.70 -13.40 -7.49
CA GLU A 319 10.16 -13.53 -8.87
C GLU A 319 9.32 -14.56 -9.65
N GLU A 320 8.99 -15.69 -9.02
CA GLU A 320 8.19 -16.75 -9.62
C GLU A 320 6.68 -16.42 -9.69
N TYR A 321 6.08 -16.02 -8.57
CA TYR A 321 4.62 -15.87 -8.42
C TYR A 321 4.14 -14.41 -8.44
N GLY A 322 5.05 -13.46 -8.58
CA GLY A 322 4.75 -12.02 -8.57
C GLY A 322 4.30 -11.51 -7.21
N HIS A 323 3.54 -10.42 -7.23
CA HIS A 323 3.04 -9.73 -6.03
C HIS A 323 2.18 -10.61 -5.10
N ARG A 324 1.73 -11.79 -5.55
CA ARG A 324 0.90 -12.71 -4.78
C ARG A 324 1.68 -13.75 -3.98
N ALA A 325 3.00 -13.84 -4.18
CA ALA A 325 3.86 -14.70 -3.38
C ALA A 325 3.72 -14.40 -1.88
N VAL A 326 3.70 -13.12 -1.53
CA VAL A 326 3.46 -12.68 -0.16
C VAL A 326 1.96 -12.59 0.10
N ALA A 327 1.47 -13.48 0.95
CA ALA A 327 0.10 -13.42 1.44
C ALA A 327 -0.18 -12.08 2.15
N LEU A 328 -1.44 -11.66 2.16
CA LEU A 328 -1.86 -10.52 2.96
C LEU A 328 -1.62 -10.82 4.45
N PRO A 329 -1.35 -9.80 5.29
CA PRO A 329 -1.19 -10.03 6.72
C PRO A 329 -2.46 -10.66 7.29
N GLU A 330 -2.30 -11.78 8.00
CA GLU A 330 -3.42 -12.43 8.68
C GLU A 330 -4.02 -11.45 9.70
N PRO A 331 -5.32 -11.11 9.63
CA PRO A 331 -5.92 -10.19 10.56
C PRO A 331 -5.89 -10.77 11.99
N THR A 332 -5.31 -10.03 12.92
CA THR A 332 -5.43 -10.27 14.38
C THR A 332 -6.15 -9.14 15.09
N LEU A 333 -6.02 -7.92 14.55
CA LEU A 333 -6.73 -6.74 14.97
C LEU A 333 -7.20 -5.96 13.75
N LYS A 334 -8.51 -5.71 13.67
CA LYS A 334 -9.14 -4.97 12.56
C LYS A 334 -10.10 -3.90 13.06
N LEU A 335 -10.07 -2.74 12.41
CA LEU A 335 -10.88 -1.57 12.71
C LEU A 335 -11.75 -1.25 11.50
N TYR A 336 -13.06 -1.12 11.71
CA TYR A 336 -14.00 -0.72 10.67
C TYR A 336 -14.77 0.52 11.14
N LEU A 337 -14.61 1.65 10.45
CA LEU A 337 -15.43 2.83 10.70
C LEU A 337 -16.76 2.65 9.96
N SER A 338 -17.86 2.43 10.68
CA SER A 338 -19.19 2.42 10.09
C SER A 338 -19.80 3.82 10.12
N LEU A 339 -20.00 4.45 8.95
CA LEU A 339 -20.70 5.73 8.82
C LEU A 339 -22.19 5.63 9.15
N GLY A 340 -22.82 4.46 8.88
CA GLY A 340 -24.23 4.24 9.21
C GLY A 340 -24.50 4.14 10.70
N LEU A 341 -23.59 3.51 11.43
CA LEU A 341 -23.65 3.44 12.90
C LEU A 341 -22.95 4.64 13.57
N ASP A 342 -22.26 5.44 12.76
CA ASP A 342 -21.38 6.55 13.14
C ASP A 342 -20.43 6.16 14.29
N ARG A 343 -19.77 5.00 14.14
CA ARG A 343 -18.86 4.43 15.15
C ARG A 343 -17.85 3.47 14.55
N PHE A 344 -16.79 3.20 15.31
CA PHE A 344 -15.86 2.12 15.00
C PHE A 344 -16.39 0.78 15.49
N VAL A 345 -16.16 -0.25 14.69
CA VAL A 345 -16.30 -1.65 15.06
C VAL A 345 -14.88 -2.23 15.09
N VAL A 346 -14.51 -2.80 16.22
CA VAL A 346 -13.21 -3.41 16.48
C VAL A 346 -13.40 -4.92 16.44
N PHE A 347 -12.65 -5.58 15.57
CA PHE A 347 -12.63 -7.03 15.43
C PHE A 347 -11.32 -7.58 16.00
N THR A 348 -11.43 -8.43 17.02
CA THR A 348 -10.32 -9.16 17.63
C THR A 348 -10.86 -10.33 18.45
N ASP A 349 -10.14 -11.44 18.47
CA ASP A 349 -10.42 -12.58 19.37
C ASP A 349 -9.62 -12.51 20.68
N ASP A 350 -8.79 -11.48 20.86
CA ASP A 350 -8.05 -11.23 22.09
C ASP A 350 -8.98 -10.66 23.18
N GLU A 351 -9.25 -11.46 24.21
CA GLU A 351 -10.13 -11.09 25.31
C GLU A 351 -9.61 -9.89 26.11
N GLU A 352 -8.29 -9.79 26.32
CA GLU A 352 -7.71 -8.65 27.02
C GLU A 352 -7.91 -7.35 26.22
N ALA A 353 -7.84 -7.39 24.89
CA ALA A 353 -8.04 -6.20 24.05
C ALA A 353 -9.50 -5.77 24.05
N ARG A 354 -10.43 -6.75 24.13
CA ARG A 354 -11.85 -6.47 24.38
C ARG A 354 -12.03 -5.76 25.73
N GLU A 355 -11.43 -6.27 26.80
CA GLU A 355 -11.50 -5.66 28.14
C GLU A 355 -10.90 -4.25 28.16
N ASP A 356 -9.74 -4.04 27.53
CA ASP A 356 -9.11 -2.71 27.42
C ASP A 356 -9.99 -1.74 26.61
N LEU A 357 -10.68 -2.20 25.57
CA LEU A 357 -11.64 -1.40 24.81
C LEU A 357 -12.88 -1.03 25.65
N GLU A 358 -13.43 -1.98 26.38
CA GLU A 358 -14.56 -1.75 27.31
C GLU A 358 -14.17 -0.77 28.41
N TRP A 359 -12.99 -0.95 29.00
CA TRP A 359 -12.44 -0.02 29.97
C TRP A 359 -12.23 1.38 29.37
N GLY A 360 -11.71 1.48 28.14
CA GLY A 360 -11.57 2.74 27.42
C GLY A 360 -12.91 3.43 27.12
N ARG A 361 -13.98 2.64 26.89
CA ARG A 361 -15.35 3.13 26.70
C ARG A 361 -15.97 3.63 28.00
N ASP A 362 -15.81 2.92 29.10
CA ASP A 362 -16.41 3.28 30.40
C ASP A 362 -15.64 4.41 31.08
N SER A 363 -14.32 4.36 31.01
CA SER A 363 -13.43 5.44 31.43
C SER A 363 -13.64 6.70 30.61
N ALA A 364 -14.34 6.61 29.47
CA ALA A 364 -14.75 7.78 28.74
C ALA A 364 -15.71 8.70 29.50
N GLY A 365 -16.58 8.09 30.31
CA GLY A 365 -17.47 8.81 31.20
C GLY A 365 -16.78 9.29 32.48
N LEU A 366 -15.72 8.60 32.92
CA LEU A 366 -15.08 8.81 34.24
C LEU A 366 -13.81 9.67 34.19
N SER A 367 -13.11 9.75 33.06
CA SER A 367 -11.90 10.58 32.89
C SER A 367 -12.16 12.08 33.05
N TYR A 368 -13.43 12.52 33.06
CA TYR A 368 -13.81 13.88 33.47
C TYR A 368 -13.57 14.16 34.97
N LEU A 369 -13.42 13.12 35.80
CA LEU A 369 -13.37 13.27 37.25
C LEU A 369 -11.98 13.07 37.90
N PHE A 370 -10.97 12.45 37.23
CA PHE A 370 -9.77 11.99 37.97
C PHE A 370 -8.37 12.07 37.31
N SER A 371 -8.15 12.57 36.09
CA SER A 371 -6.78 12.50 35.52
C SER A 371 -5.87 13.67 35.91
N LYS A 372 -5.06 13.47 36.96
CA LYS A 372 -3.71 14.05 37.06
C LYS A 372 -2.69 13.01 36.54
N GLY A 373 -2.19 13.18 35.31
CA GLY A 373 -0.86 12.70 34.88
C GLY A 373 -0.78 11.52 33.90
N GLY A 374 -0.86 11.82 32.58
CA GLY A 374 -0.31 11.04 31.44
C GLY A 374 -1.11 9.81 30.98
N VAL A 375 -1.57 9.64 29.74
CA VAL A 375 -1.53 10.38 28.46
C VAL A 375 -2.86 11.14 28.29
N ASP A 376 -2.81 12.43 27.97
CA ASP A 376 -3.89 13.40 28.23
C ASP A 376 -5.27 13.11 27.59
N ALA A 377 -6.12 12.49 28.40
CA ALA A 377 -7.44 12.97 28.82
C ALA A 377 -8.49 13.34 27.75
N ILE A 378 -8.54 12.65 26.61
CA ILE A 378 -9.77 12.56 25.82
C ILE A 378 -10.02 11.12 25.40
N PRO A 379 -11.08 10.49 25.92
CA PRO A 379 -11.76 9.45 25.18
C PRO A 379 -12.35 10.15 23.97
N SER A 380 -11.81 9.86 22.79
CA SER A 380 -12.44 10.41 21.60
C SER A 380 -13.89 9.91 21.61
N LYS A 381 -14.84 10.76 21.21
CA LYS A 381 -16.23 10.33 21.03
C LYS A 381 -16.31 9.02 20.23
N ALA A 382 -15.34 8.80 19.33
CA ALA A 382 -15.16 7.55 18.61
C ALA A 382 -14.88 6.35 19.52
N VAL A 383 -13.90 6.40 20.44
CA VAL A 383 -13.62 5.29 21.39
C VAL A 383 -14.84 4.99 22.24
N SER A 384 -15.50 6.00 22.83
CA SER A 384 -16.68 5.80 23.70
C SER A 384 -17.85 5.09 23.00
N ARG A 385 -17.93 5.23 21.67
CA ARG A 385 -18.99 4.64 20.83
C ARG A 385 -18.55 3.36 20.14
N ALA A 386 -17.29 2.97 20.30
CA ALA A 386 -16.74 1.78 19.66
C ALA A 386 -17.53 0.53 20.06
N MET A 387 -17.61 -0.42 19.15
CA MET A 387 -18.21 -1.72 19.38
C MET A 387 -17.13 -2.77 19.20
N TRP A 388 -17.14 -3.80 20.04
CA TRP A 388 -16.32 -4.98 19.84
C TRP A 388 -17.11 -6.07 19.11
N MET A 389 -16.43 -6.85 18.29
CA MET A 389 -16.91 -8.08 17.66
C MET A 389 -15.79 -9.12 17.61
N PRO A 390 -16.10 -10.43 17.68
CA PRO A 390 -15.11 -11.47 17.46
C PRO A 390 -14.63 -11.47 16.00
N LEU A 391 -13.39 -11.86 15.78
CA LEU A 391 -12.74 -11.93 14.46
C LEU A 391 -13.06 -13.25 13.76
N SER A 392 -14.34 -13.48 13.48
CA SER A 392 -14.79 -14.65 12.72
C SER A 392 -14.12 -14.74 11.34
N GLU A 393 -14.11 -15.93 10.73
CA GLU A 393 -13.59 -16.15 9.37
C GLU A 393 -14.16 -15.17 8.33
N LEU A 394 -15.45 -14.82 8.43
CA LEU A 394 -16.05 -13.81 7.55
C LEU A 394 -15.51 -12.40 7.80
N ALA A 395 -15.15 -12.08 9.04
CA ALA A 395 -14.59 -10.77 9.42
C ALA A 395 -13.10 -10.64 9.06
N LYS A 396 -12.39 -11.74 8.81
CA LYS A 396 -11.03 -11.72 8.27
C LYS A 396 -11.01 -11.23 6.82
N GLU A 397 -12.04 -11.57 6.04
CA GLU A 397 -12.21 -11.04 4.69
C GLU A 397 -12.52 -9.54 4.69
N PRO A 398 -12.14 -8.80 3.63
CA PRO A 398 -12.51 -7.40 3.49
C PRO A 398 -14.03 -7.19 3.58
N LEU A 399 -14.45 -6.36 4.53
CA LEU A 399 -15.84 -5.96 4.74
C LEU A 399 -16.28 -4.86 3.79
N VAL A 400 -15.38 -4.36 2.96
CA VAL A 400 -15.68 -3.30 2.01
C VAL A 400 -15.16 -3.68 0.62
N PRO A 401 -15.69 -3.10 -0.47
CA PRO A 401 -15.20 -3.42 -1.80
C PRO A 401 -13.72 -3.12 -1.96
N THR A 402 -12.92 -4.17 -2.16
CA THR A 402 -11.48 -4.09 -2.47
C THR A 402 -11.26 -4.16 -3.99
N PRO A 403 -10.52 -3.20 -4.58
CA PRO A 403 -10.09 -3.26 -5.98
C PRO A 403 -9.23 -4.49 -6.26
N GLN A 404 -9.33 -5.05 -7.46
CA GLN A 404 -8.58 -6.26 -7.78
C GLN A 404 -7.09 -5.95 -7.99
N ARG A 405 -6.21 -6.86 -7.51
CA ARG A 405 -4.76 -6.79 -7.72
C ARG A 405 -4.38 -7.35 -9.09
N ARG A 406 -4.86 -6.74 -10.18
CA ARG A 406 -4.53 -7.21 -11.53
C ARG A 406 -4.71 -6.15 -12.61
N PHE A 407 -3.91 -6.30 -13.66
CA PHE A 407 -3.92 -5.48 -14.88
C PHE A 407 -4.07 -6.31 -16.14
N ASP A 408 -4.22 -7.64 -16.00
CA ASP A 408 -4.31 -8.55 -17.11
C ASP A 408 -5.75 -8.64 -17.66
N GLU A 409 -5.77 -8.75 -18.97
CA GLU A 409 -6.85 -8.31 -19.82
C GLU A 409 -7.94 -9.34 -20.09
N ALA A 410 -7.91 -10.46 -19.36
CA ALA A 410 -9.10 -11.26 -19.21
C ALA A 410 -10.10 -10.42 -18.41
N LEU A 411 -10.82 -9.55 -19.13
CA LEU A 411 -12.02 -8.85 -18.72
C LEU A 411 -12.82 -9.86 -17.91
N VAL A 412 -12.72 -9.78 -16.58
CA VAL A 412 -13.72 -10.43 -15.75
C VAL A 412 -14.99 -9.80 -16.25
N SER A 413 -15.86 -10.64 -16.81
CA SER A 413 -17.09 -10.16 -17.40
C SER A 413 -17.70 -9.16 -16.43
N GLU A 414 -18.20 -8.02 -16.91
CA GLU A 414 -18.82 -7.00 -16.07
C GLU A 414 -19.81 -7.65 -15.07
N ARG A 415 -20.46 -8.75 -15.47
CA ARG A 415 -21.27 -9.62 -14.63
C ARG A 415 -20.57 -10.23 -13.41
N GLN A 416 -19.32 -10.67 -13.51
CA GLN A 416 -18.60 -11.25 -12.38
C GLN A 416 -18.02 -10.17 -11.46
N TYR A 417 -17.63 -9.01 -11.99
CA TYR A 417 -17.33 -7.85 -11.14
C TYR A 417 -18.58 -7.39 -10.36
N LEU A 418 -19.72 -7.24 -11.06
CA LEU A 418 -20.99 -6.89 -10.43
C LEU A 418 -21.46 -7.94 -9.43
N ARG A 419 -21.26 -9.24 -9.71
CA ARG A 419 -21.54 -10.31 -8.74
C ARG A 419 -20.66 -10.21 -7.52
N ASN A 420 -19.34 -10.02 -7.67
CA ASN A 420 -18.46 -9.81 -6.52
C ASN A 420 -18.89 -8.59 -5.70
N ALA A 421 -19.32 -7.50 -6.35
CA ALA A 421 -19.87 -6.34 -5.66
C ALA A 421 -21.18 -6.67 -4.92
N GLN A 422 -22.11 -7.39 -5.55
CA GLN A 422 -23.38 -7.82 -4.94
C GLN A 422 -23.19 -8.78 -3.76
N ASP A 423 -22.28 -9.75 -3.90
CA ASP A 423 -21.95 -10.72 -2.86
C ASP A 423 -21.33 -10.02 -1.65
N ARG A 424 -20.50 -8.99 -1.89
CA ARG A 424 -19.95 -8.11 -0.85
C ARG A 424 -21.03 -7.25 -0.19
N ASP A 425 -21.91 -6.63 -0.96
CA ASP A 425 -23.04 -5.84 -0.42
C ASP A 425 -23.94 -6.71 0.47
N HIS A 426 -24.16 -7.96 0.05
CA HIS A 426 -24.88 -8.95 0.83
C HIS A 426 -24.12 -9.36 2.11
N ALA A 427 -22.80 -9.58 2.04
CA ALA A 427 -21.97 -9.89 3.21
C ALA A 427 -22.00 -8.74 4.24
N ILE A 428 -21.88 -7.49 3.79
CA ILE A 428 -22.01 -6.29 4.63
C ILE A 428 -23.39 -6.24 5.29
N TYR A 429 -24.45 -6.42 4.49
CA TYR A 429 -25.81 -6.44 5.00
C TYR A 429 -25.99 -7.53 6.07
N MET A 430 -25.46 -8.73 5.83
CA MET A 430 -25.55 -9.85 6.77
C MET A 430 -24.76 -9.58 8.05
N ALA A 431 -23.56 -8.99 7.96
CA ALA A 431 -22.77 -8.57 9.12
C ALA A 431 -23.51 -7.50 9.94
N MET A 432 -24.01 -6.45 9.28
CA MET A 432 -24.81 -5.39 9.92
C MET A 432 -26.09 -5.93 10.56
N ARG A 433 -26.77 -6.86 9.89
CA ARG A 433 -27.98 -7.50 10.40
C ARG A 433 -27.68 -8.38 11.61
N ALA A 434 -26.57 -9.12 11.59
CA ALA A 434 -26.13 -9.91 12.74
C ALA A 434 -25.83 -9.01 13.95
N VAL A 435 -25.16 -7.87 13.74
CA VAL A 435 -24.93 -6.85 14.77
C VAL A 435 -26.24 -6.32 15.33
N ASN A 436 -27.15 -5.86 14.46
CA ASN A 436 -28.44 -5.30 14.90
C ASN A 436 -29.29 -6.33 15.64
N ASN A 437 -29.34 -7.59 15.18
CA ASN A 437 -30.08 -8.65 15.84
C ASN A 437 -29.50 -9.00 17.22
N ASN A 438 -28.18 -8.95 17.38
CA ASN A 438 -27.53 -9.16 18.68
C ASN A 438 -27.73 -7.97 19.63
N LEU A 439 -27.78 -6.73 19.12
CA LEU A 439 -28.14 -5.55 19.92
C LEU A 439 -29.60 -5.56 20.40
N THR A 440 -30.50 -6.23 19.68
CA THR A 440 -31.91 -6.37 20.08
C THR A 440 -32.16 -7.51 21.08
N LYS A 441 -31.15 -8.35 21.39
CA LYS A 441 -31.29 -9.34 22.46
C LYS A 441 -31.18 -8.64 23.83
N PRO A 442 -32.22 -8.69 24.67
CA PRO A 442 -32.28 -7.94 25.92
C PRO A 442 -31.21 -8.31 26.95
N ASP A 443 -30.51 -9.44 26.78
CA ASP A 443 -29.50 -9.93 27.73
C ASP A 443 -28.15 -9.20 27.65
N VAL A 444 -27.91 -8.37 26.61
CA VAL A 444 -26.67 -7.60 26.45
C VAL A 444 -26.82 -6.13 26.90
N ILE A 445 -28.03 -5.70 27.28
CA ILE A 445 -28.31 -4.34 27.79
C ILE A 445 -28.78 -4.43 29.25
N SER A 446 -27.90 -4.87 30.16
CA SER A 446 -28.17 -4.76 31.60
C SER A 446 -26.90 -4.72 32.45
N ILE A 447 -26.05 -3.69 32.27
CA ILE A 447 -25.08 -3.29 33.32
C ILE A 447 -25.15 -1.78 33.64
N ALA A 448 -25.77 -0.93 32.81
CA ALA A 448 -25.73 0.53 33.00
C ALA A 448 -26.89 1.15 33.82
N ALA A 449 -27.78 0.37 34.44
CA ALA A 449 -28.93 0.92 35.18
C ALA A 449 -29.07 0.32 36.59
N GLY A 450 -28.09 0.57 37.46
CA GLY A 450 -28.07 -0.01 38.80
C GLY A 450 -27.40 0.81 39.90
N VAL A 451 -27.24 2.13 39.76
CA VAL A 451 -26.81 3.01 40.87
C VAL A 451 -27.80 4.15 41.04
N LYS A 452 -28.94 3.84 41.66
CA LYS A 452 -29.69 4.84 42.44
C LYS A 452 -29.38 4.61 43.91
N ALA A 453 -28.58 5.52 44.44
CA ALA A 453 -28.36 5.67 45.86
C ALA A 453 -29.70 5.82 46.61
N SER A 454 -29.90 5.02 47.66
CA SER A 454 -30.74 5.40 48.79
C SER A 454 -30.02 5.08 50.08
N ARG A 455 -29.64 6.17 50.75
CA ARG A 455 -29.07 6.27 52.09
C ARG A 455 -29.83 5.42 53.11
N ARG A 456 -29.12 4.57 53.83
CA ARG A 456 -29.31 4.28 55.28
C ARG A 456 -28.21 3.33 55.75
N GLY A 457 -27.50 3.72 56.81
CA GLY A 457 -26.58 2.82 57.52
C GLY A 457 -25.24 3.46 57.88
N ALA A 458 -25.25 4.39 58.84
CA ALA A 458 -24.04 4.80 59.53
C ALA A 458 -23.52 3.63 60.37
N GLY A 459 -22.39 3.04 59.97
CA GLY A 459 -21.64 2.03 60.73
C GLY A 459 -20.18 2.45 60.83
N ARG A 460 -19.76 2.86 62.02
CA ARG A 460 -18.37 3.19 62.37
C ARG A 460 -17.45 1.98 62.09
N LEU A 461 -16.39 2.18 61.33
CA LEU A 461 -15.23 1.28 61.32
C LEU A 461 -13.98 2.06 61.73
N ARG A 462 -13.26 1.49 62.70
CA ARG A 462 -12.02 2.00 63.30
C ARG A 462 -10.83 1.78 62.36
N PRO A 463 -9.80 2.64 62.42
CA PRO A 463 -8.58 2.45 61.64
C PRO A 463 -7.69 1.35 62.26
N VAL A 464 -7.29 0.38 61.45
CA VAL A 464 -6.26 -0.61 61.77
C VAL A 464 -4.91 -0.03 61.33
N ARG A 465 -3.94 -0.02 62.28
CA ARG A 465 -2.54 0.35 62.03
C ARG A 465 -1.81 -0.80 61.31
N PRO A 466 -0.90 -0.53 60.37
CA PRO A 466 0.07 -1.54 59.94
C PRO A 466 1.32 -1.51 60.82
N SER A 467 1.72 -2.69 61.30
CA SER A 467 2.96 -2.94 62.04
C SER A 467 4.06 -3.48 61.10
N LYS A 468 5.17 -2.72 61.06
CA LYS A 468 6.59 -3.10 60.97
C LYS A 468 7.04 -4.39 60.23
N LYS A 469 7.99 -4.10 59.31
CA LYS A 469 9.34 -4.70 59.09
C LYS A 469 9.45 -6.15 58.60
N CYS A 470 10.07 -6.28 57.43
CA CYS A 470 11.10 -7.29 57.19
C CYS A 470 12.25 -6.67 56.36
N SER A 471 13.46 -7.07 56.71
CA SER A 471 14.75 -6.59 56.24
C SER A 471 15.54 -7.78 55.71
N VAL A 472 16.06 -7.74 54.48
CA VAL A 472 17.12 -8.61 53.96
C VAL A 472 17.83 -7.81 52.85
N ALA A 473 18.98 -7.21 53.15
CA ALA A 473 20.35 -7.70 52.92
C ALA A 473 20.76 -7.69 51.43
N ALA A 474 21.58 -6.68 51.10
CA ALA A 474 22.39 -6.62 49.89
C ALA A 474 23.66 -7.47 50.07
N GLY A 475 24.07 -8.17 49.02
CA GLY A 475 25.31 -8.93 48.93
C GLY A 475 25.74 -9.06 47.46
N PRO A 476 27.01 -8.79 47.10
CA PRO A 476 27.49 -8.64 45.72
C PRO A 476 28.26 -9.88 45.19
N MET A 477 28.90 -9.71 44.01
CA MET A 477 29.92 -10.57 43.36
C MET A 477 29.37 -11.59 42.35
N THR A 478 29.99 -11.93 41.21
CA THR A 478 31.25 -11.54 40.52
C THR A 478 31.19 -12.18 39.12
N SER A 479 31.99 -11.64 38.21
CA SER A 479 32.46 -12.23 36.95
C SER A 479 33.07 -13.63 37.08
N SER A 480 32.87 -14.50 36.08
CA SER A 480 33.96 -15.26 35.44
C SER A 480 33.49 -16.02 34.19
N SER A 481 34.26 -15.83 33.14
CA SER A 481 34.43 -16.61 31.92
C SER A 481 34.65 -18.12 32.15
N SER A 482 34.20 -18.95 31.21
CA SER A 482 35.00 -20.07 30.70
C SER A 482 34.43 -20.62 29.40
N GLU A 483 35.30 -20.68 28.40
CA GLU A 483 35.20 -21.45 27.16
C GLU A 483 34.97 -22.94 27.43
N ALA A 484 34.20 -23.61 26.55
CA ALA A 484 34.46 -24.98 26.09
C ALA A 484 33.39 -25.43 25.05
N SER A 485 33.77 -25.41 23.78
CA SER A 485 33.45 -26.50 22.82
C SER A 485 34.63 -27.49 22.84
N PRO A 486 34.57 -28.74 22.31
CA PRO A 486 33.62 -29.28 21.31
C PRO A 486 33.17 -30.75 21.57
N ASN A 487 32.18 -31.23 20.81
CA ASN A 487 32.02 -32.62 20.33
C ASN A 487 30.82 -32.61 19.34
N LYS A 488 30.99 -32.77 18.02
CA LYS A 488 31.27 -34.02 17.28
C LYS A 488 30.47 -35.23 17.80
N PHE A 489 29.29 -35.43 17.21
CA PHE A 489 28.80 -36.75 16.85
C PHE A 489 28.32 -36.71 15.40
N ALA A 490 28.74 -37.73 14.66
CA ALA A 490 28.51 -37.90 13.24
C ALA A 490 27.45 -38.99 13.01
N GLU A 491 26.95 -38.97 11.78
CA GLU A 491 26.42 -40.10 11.00
C GLU A 491 25.01 -40.64 11.25
N GLY A 492 24.27 -40.69 10.14
CA GLY A 492 23.22 -41.68 9.92
C GLY A 492 21.97 -41.11 9.25
N PHE A 493 21.95 -41.00 7.92
CA PHE A 493 20.98 -41.68 7.05
C PHE A 493 21.16 -41.20 5.60
N SER A 494 21.50 -42.15 4.75
CA SER A 494 21.62 -42.02 3.31
C SER A 494 20.32 -42.47 2.62
N ASP A 495 20.14 -41.97 1.39
CA ASP A 495 19.44 -42.58 0.26
C ASP A 495 17.91 -42.77 0.32
N ILE A 496 17.18 -41.80 -0.26
CA ILE A 496 15.90 -42.06 -0.98
C ILE A 496 15.88 -41.17 -2.25
N PRO A 497 15.66 -41.73 -3.46
CA PRO A 497 15.65 -40.98 -4.72
C PRO A 497 14.31 -40.26 -4.96
N PRO A 498 14.27 -39.22 -5.82
CA PRO A 498 13.03 -38.52 -6.16
C PRO A 498 12.50 -39.05 -7.50
N GLU A 499 11.34 -39.71 -7.50
CA GLU A 499 10.44 -39.71 -8.67
C GLU A 499 9.06 -40.30 -8.35
N GLU A 500 8.05 -39.75 -9.02
CA GLU A 500 6.66 -40.23 -9.15
C GLU A 500 5.74 -40.18 -7.92
N PHE A 501 4.95 -39.10 -7.79
CA PHE A 501 3.52 -39.19 -7.45
C PHE A 501 2.77 -37.91 -7.86
N LEU A 502 2.26 -37.89 -9.11
CA LEU A 502 1.08 -37.12 -9.49
C LEU A 502 0.00 -38.13 -9.88
N SER A 503 -0.98 -38.37 -9.00
CA SER A 503 -2.34 -38.67 -9.42
C SER A 503 -3.33 -38.59 -8.26
N GLU A 504 -4.29 -37.68 -8.44
CA GLU A 504 -5.71 -37.82 -8.16
C GLU A 504 -6.15 -38.55 -6.89
N LYS A 505 -6.75 -37.78 -5.96
CA LYS A 505 -8.07 -38.06 -5.37
C LYS A 505 -8.42 -37.01 -4.29
N TYR A 506 -9.43 -36.18 -4.53
CA TYR A 506 -10.75 -36.26 -3.86
C TYR A 506 -11.67 -35.06 -4.25
N ILE A 507 -12.85 -35.44 -4.77
CA ILE A 507 -14.20 -34.81 -4.68
C ILE A 507 -14.34 -33.35 -5.15
N GLY A 508 -15.22 -33.00 -6.09
CA GLY A 508 -16.46 -33.64 -6.52
C GLY A 508 -17.61 -32.64 -6.41
N TYR A 509 -17.80 -31.82 -7.45
CA TYR A 509 -19.03 -31.05 -7.67
C TYR A 509 -19.30 -30.98 -9.18
N ARG A 510 -20.31 -31.73 -9.64
CA ARG A 510 -20.86 -31.63 -11.00
C ARG A 510 -22.15 -30.81 -10.94
N PRO A 511 -22.27 -29.70 -11.69
CA PRO A 511 -23.57 -29.19 -12.09
C PRO A 511 -23.96 -29.83 -13.43
N GLU A 512 -25.12 -30.49 -13.44
CA GLU A 512 -25.79 -30.98 -14.63
C GLU A 512 -26.11 -29.81 -15.58
N PHE A 513 -25.54 -29.83 -16.79
CA PHE A 513 -25.91 -28.91 -17.85
C PHE A 513 -27.12 -29.46 -18.61
N TYR A 514 -28.22 -28.70 -18.57
CA TYR A 514 -29.34 -28.87 -19.48
C TYR A 514 -28.91 -28.54 -20.92
N ASN A 515 -29.06 -29.54 -21.78
CA ASN A 515 -29.02 -29.43 -23.23
C ASN A 515 -30.10 -28.45 -23.72
N THR A 516 -29.68 -27.33 -24.32
CA THR A 516 -30.49 -26.66 -25.35
C THR A 516 -29.58 -26.26 -26.51
N ARG A 517 -29.81 -26.92 -27.66
CA ARG A 517 -29.21 -26.62 -28.96
C ARG A 517 -29.71 -25.25 -29.46
N PRO A 518 -28.85 -24.42 -30.07
CA PRO A 518 -29.31 -23.42 -31.02
C PRO A 518 -29.18 -23.95 -32.45
N SER A 519 -30.27 -23.79 -33.20
CA SER A 519 -30.41 -24.03 -34.62
C SER A 519 -29.45 -23.18 -35.45
N ARG A 520 -28.77 -23.84 -36.40
CA ARG A 520 -28.09 -23.21 -37.54
C ARG A 520 -29.11 -22.60 -38.50
N GLN A 521 -28.89 -21.36 -38.92
CA GLN A 521 -29.15 -20.94 -40.31
C GLN A 521 -28.13 -19.89 -40.76
N PRO A 522 -27.81 -19.84 -42.07
CA PRO A 522 -26.61 -19.21 -42.62
C PRO A 522 -26.89 -17.78 -43.12
N LEU A 523 -25.91 -16.89 -43.00
CA LEU A 523 -25.93 -15.63 -43.73
C LEU A 523 -24.72 -15.50 -44.66
N LEU A 524 -25.13 -15.33 -45.91
CA LEU A 524 -24.47 -15.14 -47.18
C LEU A 524 -23.28 -14.16 -47.17
N ALA A 525 -22.31 -14.53 -48.01
CA ALA A 525 -21.22 -13.72 -48.49
C ALA A 525 -21.70 -12.51 -49.31
N ALA A 526 -20.97 -11.40 -49.20
CA ALA A 526 -20.86 -10.40 -50.26
C ALA A 526 -19.51 -9.68 -50.14
N SER A 527 -18.64 -9.90 -51.13
CA SER A 527 -17.52 -9.00 -51.46
C SER A 527 -18.05 -7.63 -51.92
N PRO A 528 -17.19 -6.59 -51.92
CA PRO A 528 -16.82 -6.07 -53.23
C PRO A 528 -15.37 -5.56 -53.37
N SER A 529 -14.79 -5.99 -54.49
CA SER A 529 -13.98 -5.25 -55.47
C SER A 529 -13.14 -4.02 -55.06
N VAL A 530 -11.83 -4.24 -55.11
CA VAL A 530 -10.84 -3.55 -55.96
C VAL A 530 -11.35 -2.34 -56.76
N HIS A 531 -10.79 -1.16 -56.47
CA HIS A 531 -10.62 -0.10 -57.46
C HIS A 531 -9.24 0.55 -57.35
N ASN A 532 -8.41 0.25 -58.35
CA ASN A 532 -7.18 0.94 -58.71
C ASN A 532 -7.46 2.40 -59.04
N ARG A 533 -6.68 3.32 -58.45
CA ARG A 533 -6.32 4.58 -59.11
C ARG A 533 -4.84 4.84 -58.94
N GLY A 534 -4.13 4.73 -60.05
CA GLY A 534 -2.72 5.07 -60.17
C GLY A 534 -2.47 6.54 -60.48
N LYS A 535 -1.16 6.80 -60.59
CA LYS A 535 -0.45 7.96 -61.16
C LYS A 535 -0.41 9.22 -60.28
N ARG A 536 0.79 9.55 -59.79
CA ARG A 536 1.75 10.39 -60.55
C ARG A 536 3.14 10.36 -59.91
N LEU A 537 4.08 9.79 -60.67
CA LEU A 537 5.51 10.09 -60.59
C LEU A 537 5.74 11.51 -61.12
N ARG A 538 6.59 12.28 -60.43
CA ARG A 538 7.35 13.38 -61.02
C ARG A 538 8.78 13.27 -60.52
N ASP A 539 9.62 12.82 -61.43
CA ASP A 539 11.05 13.09 -61.44
C ASP A 539 11.26 14.57 -61.79
N SER A 540 12.18 15.22 -61.09
CA SER A 540 12.98 16.30 -61.65
C SER A 540 14.26 16.40 -60.83
N ASP A 541 15.35 16.01 -61.46
CA ASP A 541 16.73 16.19 -61.04
C ASP A 541 17.15 17.67 -60.93
N ASN A 542 18.28 17.83 -60.22
CA ASN A 542 19.40 18.74 -60.47
C ASN A 542 19.57 20.00 -59.59
N PRO A 543 20.80 20.55 -59.43
CA PRO A 543 21.60 20.43 -58.20
C PRO A 543 22.15 21.79 -57.72
N ASP A 544 23.06 21.75 -56.75
CA ASP A 544 24.06 22.78 -56.39
C ASP A 544 23.57 24.16 -55.89
N SER A 545 23.74 24.41 -54.58
CA SER A 545 24.47 25.59 -54.07
C SER A 545 24.51 25.63 -52.53
N LEU A 546 25.63 25.18 -51.95
CA LEU A 546 26.23 25.79 -50.77
C LEU A 546 26.98 27.08 -51.19
N PRO A 547 27.50 27.94 -50.28
CA PRO A 547 27.39 27.98 -48.82
C PRO A 547 27.00 29.39 -48.28
N ARG A 548 26.68 29.50 -46.98
CA ARG A 548 27.06 30.72 -46.23
C ARG A 548 27.23 30.46 -44.73
N SER A 549 28.48 30.60 -44.34
CA SER A 549 29.00 30.68 -42.98
C SER A 549 28.27 31.74 -42.15
N LYS A 550 27.88 31.38 -40.92
CA LYS A 550 27.54 32.35 -39.88
C LYS A 550 28.65 32.39 -38.83
N LYS A 551 29.17 33.60 -38.68
CA LYS A 551 30.18 34.05 -37.73
C LYS A 551 29.79 33.74 -36.29
N LEU A 552 30.77 33.25 -35.53
CA LEU A 552 30.87 33.48 -34.10
C LEU A 552 30.84 34.98 -33.80
N ARG A 553 30.04 35.37 -32.79
CA ARG A 553 30.31 36.54 -31.96
C ARG A 553 30.29 36.08 -30.49
N ARG A 554 31.42 36.28 -29.83
CA ARG A 554 31.55 36.38 -28.38
C ARG A 554 31.11 37.78 -27.92
N ASP A 555 30.93 37.87 -26.61
CA ASP A 555 30.78 39.05 -25.75
C ASP A 555 29.34 39.49 -25.44
N CYS A 556 28.76 38.88 -24.40
CA CYS A 556 28.49 39.50 -23.09
C CYS A 556 28.18 38.41 -22.05
#